data_AF-A0A2H1EFS1-F1
#
_entry.id   AF-A0A2H1EFS1-F1
#
_cell.length_a   1.000
_cell.length_b   1.000
_cell.length_c   1.000
_cell.angle_alpha   90.00
_cell.angle_beta   90.00
_cell.angle_gamma   90.00
#
_symmetry.space_group_name_H-M   'P 1'
#
loop_
_entity.id
_entity.type
_entity.pdbx_description
1 polymer ?
#
loop_
_entity_poly.entity_id
_entity_poly.type
_entity_poly.pdbx_seq_one_letter_code
_entity_poly.pdbx_strand_id
1 'polypeptide(L)'
;MMKKSLKEDEVIIASLPQIWGIALGLRGFFHKSKEGILILTNKNLIFVPRYIWITAKEKERYFANDKAVIGKLADYNESDLDEDLTDNPKSWMIPLDSITDVKSVTARKVDFLRITFREKGKEIKYEFGITKTVTTYPYRQPLVFKNLDWSLWIGLIVSQMKK
;
A
#
# COMPACT_ATOMS: atom_id res chain seq x y z
N MET A 1 -27.98 -4.48 -8.76
CA MET A 1 -26.69 -4.87 -9.36
C MET A 1 -25.61 -4.04 -8.69
N MET A 2 -24.74 -4.63 -7.86
CA MET A 2 -23.63 -3.92 -7.22
C MET A 2 -22.62 -3.49 -8.29
N LYS A 3 -22.14 -2.26 -8.21
CA LYS A 3 -21.14 -1.71 -9.12
C LYS A 3 -19.78 -2.26 -8.72
N LYS A 4 -19.20 -3.17 -9.52
CA LYS A 4 -17.83 -3.65 -9.31
C LYS A 4 -16.82 -2.50 -9.48
N SER A 5 -15.91 -2.38 -8.53
CA SER A 5 -14.78 -1.45 -8.55
C SER A 5 -13.58 -2.05 -9.30
N LEU A 6 -13.38 -3.37 -9.21
CA LEU A 6 -12.36 -4.12 -9.94
C LEU A 6 -12.83 -4.55 -11.34
N LYS A 7 -11.88 -4.73 -12.26
CA LYS A 7 -12.14 -5.39 -13.55
C LYS A 7 -12.25 -6.90 -13.36
N GLU A 8 -13.00 -7.59 -14.22
CA GLU A 8 -13.28 -9.03 -14.06
C GLU A 8 -12.05 -9.94 -14.18
N ASP A 9 -11.02 -9.50 -14.88
CA ASP A 9 -9.73 -10.17 -15.05
C ASP A 9 -8.64 -9.61 -14.12
N GLU A 10 -9.01 -8.81 -13.12
CA GLU A 10 -8.10 -8.28 -12.13
C GLU A 10 -7.91 -9.27 -10.97
N VAL A 11 -6.66 -9.68 -10.74
CA VAL A 11 -6.30 -10.70 -9.74
C VAL A 11 -5.24 -10.19 -8.77
N ILE A 12 -5.39 -10.53 -7.50
CA ILE A 12 -4.41 -10.19 -6.46
C ILE A 12 -3.14 -11.01 -6.69
N ILE A 13 -2.00 -10.34 -6.70
CA ILE A 13 -0.67 -10.96 -6.79
C ILE A 13 -0.04 -11.00 -5.40
N ALA A 14 -0.08 -9.89 -4.68
CA ALA A 14 0.47 -9.77 -3.33
C ALA A 14 -0.31 -8.78 -2.49
N SER A 15 -0.26 -8.94 -1.17
CA SER A 15 -0.83 -7.99 -0.21
C SER A 15 0.03 -7.87 1.04
N LEU A 16 0.07 -6.66 1.58
CA LEU A 16 0.72 -6.31 2.84
C LEU A 16 -0.28 -5.58 3.75
N PRO A 17 -0.59 -6.14 4.93
CA PRO A 17 -1.43 -5.48 5.93
C PRO A 17 -0.66 -4.42 6.71
N GLN A 18 -1.36 -3.61 7.52
CA GLN A 18 -0.77 -2.66 8.47
C GLN A 18 0.25 -1.68 7.86
N ILE A 19 0.01 -1.29 6.60
CA ILE A 19 0.81 -0.33 5.87
C ILE A 19 0.27 1.08 6.13
N TRP A 20 1.18 2.01 6.36
CA TRP A 20 0.87 3.42 6.50
C TRP A 20 1.10 4.13 5.16
N GLY A 21 0.00 4.61 4.57
CA GLY A 21 0.03 5.36 3.32
C GLY A 21 0.19 6.86 3.56
N ILE A 22 1.12 7.48 2.84
CA ILE A 22 1.44 8.91 2.91
C ILE A 22 1.34 9.51 1.50
N ALA A 23 0.41 10.43 1.30
CA ALA A 23 0.40 11.24 0.08
C ALA A 23 1.39 12.40 0.23
N LEU A 24 2.23 12.65 -0.77
CA LEU A 24 3.18 13.77 -0.75
C LEU A 24 2.61 15.05 -1.41
N GLY A 25 3.23 16.18 -1.11
CA GLY A 25 2.88 17.49 -1.67
C GLY A 25 1.53 18.02 -1.18
N LEU A 26 0.85 18.83 -2.01
CA LEU A 26 -0.43 19.45 -1.67
C LEU A 26 -1.51 18.41 -1.30
N ARG A 27 -1.48 17.22 -1.90
CA ARG A 27 -2.42 16.14 -1.54
C ARG A 27 -2.23 15.67 -0.10
N GLY A 28 -0.98 15.55 0.37
CA GLY A 28 -0.66 15.20 1.76
C GLY A 28 -1.17 16.20 2.78
N PHE A 29 -1.26 17.48 2.40
CA PHE A 29 -1.81 18.51 3.28
C PHE A 29 -3.32 18.33 3.54
N PHE A 30 -4.05 17.81 2.55
CA PHE A 30 -5.49 17.56 2.65
C PHE A 30 -5.84 16.10 3.00
N HIS A 31 -4.90 15.18 2.83
CA HIS A 31 -5.10 13.74 3.08
C HIS A 31 -4.32 13.34 4.32
N LYS A 32 -5.04 13.11 5.42
CA LYS A 32 -4.45 12.48 6.61
C LYS A 32 -3.89 11.13 6.21
N SER A 33 -2.64 10.88 6.58
CA SER A 33 -2.01 9.57 6.45
C SER A 33 -2.82 8.53 7.23
N LYS A 34 -2.93 7.31 6.71
CA LYS A 34 -3.76 6.26 7.29
C LYS A 34 -3.05 4.92 7.28
N GLU A 35 -3.36 4.12 8.28
CA GLU A 35 -3.04 2.69 8.28
C GLU A 35 -4.04 1.96 7.38
N GLY A 36 -3.57 0.95 6.66
CA GLY A 36 -4.32 0.28 5.62
C GLY A 36 -3.66 -0.99 5.13
N ILE A 37 -4.11 -1.45 3.97
CA ILE A 37 -3.60 -2.63 3.26
C ILE A 37 -3.03 -2.13 1.94
N LEU A 38 -1.81 -2.54 1.61
CA LEU A 38 -1.23 -2.36 0.28
C LEU A 38 -1.40 -3.64 -0.51
N ILE A 39 -1.99 -3.56 -1.69
CA ILE A 39 -2.36 -4.71 -2.50
C ILE A 39 -1.85 -4.47 -3.92
N LEU A 40 -1.09 -5.43 -4.44
CA LEU A 40 -0.69 -5.45 -5.83
C LEU A 40 -1.60 -6.43 -6.58
N THR A 41 -2.28 -5.94 -7.59
CA THR A 41 -2.97 -6.77 -8.59
C THR A 41 -2.15 -6.84 -9.88
N ASN A 42 -2.59 -7.64 -10.85
CA ASN A 42 -2.03 -7.62 -12.21
C ASN A 42 -2.30 -6.33 -13.00
N LYS A 43 -3.03 -5.35 -12.43
CA LYS A 43 -3.40 -4.09 -13.11
C LYS A 43 -3.15 -2.84 -12.31
N ASN A 44 -3.25 -2.90 -10.99
CA ASN A 44 -3.17 -1.77 -10.10
C ASN A 44 -2.30 -2.08 -8.89
N LEU A 45 -1.63 -1.05 -8.38
CA LEU A 45 -1.20 -0.99 -6.99
C LEU A 45 -2.28 -0.24 -6.20
N ILE A 46 -2.89 -0.91 -5.23
CA ILE A 46 -4.06 -0.44 -4.50
C ILE A 46 -3.72 -0.25 -3.03
N PHE A 47 -4.11 0.88 -2.46
CA PHE A 47 -4.05 1.11 -1.01
C PHE A 47 -5.46 1.32 -0.47
N VAL A 48 -5.91 0.40 0.38
CA VAL A 48 -7.20 0.48 1.07
C VAL A 48 -6.96 0.99 2.49
N PRO A 49 -7.53 2.13 2.91
CA PRO A 49 -7.34 2.71 4.24
C PRO A 49 -8.18 2.01 5.31
N ARG A 50 -8.09 0.68 5.37
CA ARG A 50 -8.79 -0.22 6.30
C ARG A 50 -7.77 -0.94 7.17
N TYR A 51 -7.97 -0.88 8.49
CA TYR A 51 -7.14 -1.67 9.41
C TYR A 51 -7.60 -3.13 9.39
N ILE A 52 -6.66 -4.05 9.13
CA ILE A 52 -6.85 -5.48 9.34
C ILE A 52 -6.01 -5.90 10.53
N TRP A 53 -6.64 -6.64 11.44
CA TRP A 53 -5.94 -7.29 12.53
C TRP A 53 -5.27 -8.56 12.02
N ILE A 54 -3.98 -8.72 12.33
CA ILE A 54 -3.19 -9.91 12.03
C ILE A 54 -2.55 -10.44 13.31
N THR A 55 -2.37 -11.75 13.37
CA THR A 55 -1.66 -12.42 14.47
C THR A 55 -0.17 -12.08 14.49
N ALA A 56 0.51 -12.32 15.62
CA ALA A 56 1.97 -12.15 15.71
C ALA A 56 2.73 -13.03 14.68
N LYS A 57 2.25 -14.25 14.46
CA LYS A 57 2.82 -15.19 13.47
C LYS A 57 2.69 -14.67 12.05
N GLU A 58 1.55 -14.08 11.70
CA GLU A 58 1.37 -13.44 10.39
C GLU A 58 2.22 -12.19 10.25
N LYS A 59 2.37 -11.41 11.33
CA LYS A 59 3.25 -10.25 11.34
C LYS A 59 4.71 -10.64 11.07
N GLU A 60 5.19 -11.72 11.66
CA GLU A 60 6.49 -12.31 11.33
C GLU A 60 6.55 -12.75 9.86
N ARG A 61 5.51 -13.41 9.36
CA ARG A 61 5.46 -13.83 7.94
C ARG A 61 5.61 -12.65 6.97
N TYR A 62 4.95 -11.51 7.22
CA TYR A 62 4.99 -10.35 6.31
C TYR A 62 6.22 -9.44 6.52
N PHE A 63 6.79 -9.43 7.73
CA PHE A 63 7.82 -8.46 8.12
C PHE A 63 9.06 -9.08 8.78
N ALA A 64 9.34 -10.37 8.58
CA ALA A 64 10.53 -11.05 9.10
C ALA A 64 11.83 -10.51 8.47
N ASN A 65 12.92 -10.62 9.23
CA ASN A 65 14.29 -10.31 8.77
C ASN A 65 14.43 -8.91 8.16
N ASP A 66 13.68 -7.94 8.70
CA ASP A 66 13.64 -6.55 8.25
C ASP A 66 13.29 -6.37 6.76
N LYS A 67 12.56 -7.32 6.16
CA LYS A 67 12.11 -7.27 4.76
C LYS A 67 10.58 -7.21 4.65
N ALA A 68 10.08 -6.51 3.64
CA ALA A 68 8.70 -6.68 3.17
C ALA A 68 8.62 -7.99 2.40
N VAL A 69 8.09 -9.03 3.03
CA VAL A 69 7.92 -10.33 2.37
C VAL A 69 6.77 -10.24 1.37
N ILE A 70 6.93 -10.90 0.22
CA ILE A 70 5.85 -11.07 -0.76
C ILE A 70 4.93 -12.19 -0.27
N GLY A 71 3.65 -11.91 -0.16
CA GLY A 71 2.65 -12.91 0.21
C GLY A 71 1.25 -12.42 -0.12
N LYS A 72 0.25 -13.29 0.10
CA LYS A 72 -1.17 -12.95 0.10
C LYS A 72 -1.71 -13.14 1.51
N LEU A 73 -2.56 -12.21 1.94
CA LEU A 73 -3.47 -12.40 3.07
C LEU A 73 -4.25 -13.71 2.88
N ALA A 74 -4.26 -14.56 3.90
CA ALA A 74 -4.71 -15.94 3.79
C ALA A 74 -6.20 -16.05 3.41
N ASP A 75 -7.03 -15.19 4.01
CA ASP A 75 -8.49 -15.19 3.84
C ASP A 75 -8.97 -13.89 3.17
N TYR A 76 -8.22 -13.41 2.18
CA TYR A 76 -8.54 -12.18 1.45
C TYR A 76 -8.39 -12.37 -0.06
N ASN A 77 -9.49 -12.22 -0.78
CA ASN A 77 -9.60 -12.45 -2.22
C ASN A 77 -10.12 -11.20 -2.96
N GLU A 78 -10.32 -11.34 -4.27
CA GLU A 78 -10.77 -10.27 -5.17
C GLU A 78 -12.16 -9.73 -4.80
N SER A 79 -13.06 -10.58 -4.29
CA SER A 79 -14.39 -10.15 -3.85
C SER A 79 -14.31 -9.29 -2.58
N ASP A 80 -13.45 -9.68 -1.63
CA ASP A 80 -13.21 -8.88 -0.41
C ASP A 80 -12.60 -7.51 -0.76
N LEU A 81 -11.71 -7.48 -1.76
CA LEU A 81 -11.14 -6.25 -2.28
C LEU A 81 -12.18 -5.36 -2.98
N ASP A 82 -13.07 -5.94 -3.76
CA ASP A 82 -14.14 -5.19 -4.43
C ASP A 82 -15.11 -4.56 -3.43
N GLU A 83 -15.47 -5.31 -2.37
CA GLU A 83 -16.26 -4.81 -1.24
C GLU A 83 -15.51 -3.69 -0.51
N ASP A 84 -14.24 -3.90 -0.18
CA ASP A 84 -13.41 -2.89 0.50
C ASP A 84 -13.29 -1.60 -0.31
N LEU A 85 -13.15 -1.69 -1.63
CA LEU A 85 -13.11 -0.52 -2.51
C LEU A 85 -14.45 0.21 -2.56
N THR A 86 -15.55 -0.52 -2.48
CA THR A 86 -16.91 0.04 -2.41
C THR A 86 -17.12 0.79 -1.10
N ASP A 87 -16.70 0.21 0.02
CA ASP A 87 -16.86 0.78 1.36
C ASP A 87 -15.84 1.89 1.66
N ASN A 88 -14.69 1.86 0.99
CA ASN A 88 -13.61 2.83 1.18
C ASN A 88 -13.36 3.65 -0.10
N PRO A 89 -14.21 4.64 -0.42
CA PRO A 89 -14.07 5.48 -1.61
C PRO A 89 -12.81 6.38 -1.61
N LYS A 90 -12.07 6.41 -0.48
CA LYS A 90 -10.79 7.11 -0.35
C LYS A 90 -9.58 6.21 -0.63
N SER A 91 -9.81 4.97 -1.07
CA SER A 91 -8.75 4.07 -1.50
C SER A 91 -7.98 4.65 -2.66
N TRP A 92 -6.68 4.39 -2.70
CA TRP A 92 -5.83 4.81 -3.81
C TRP A 92 -5.72 3.65 -4.77
N MET A 93 -6.20 3.84 -6.00
CA MET A 93 -5.99 2.91 -7.10
C MET A 93 -4.97 3.54 -8.04
N ILE A 94 -3.80 2.92 -8.14
CA ILE A 94 -2.70 3.38 -8.99
C ILE A 94 -2.55 2.38 -10.14
N PRO A 95 -3.01 2.71 -11.36
CA PRO A 95 -2.80 1.86 -12.52
C PRO A 95 -1.30 1.62 -12.74
N LEU A 96 -0.91 0.36 -12.94
CA LEU A 96 0.51 0.00 -13.10
C LEU A 96 1.15 0.67 -14.31
N ASP A 97 0.38 0.90 -15.38
CA ASP A 97 0.81 1.62 -16.58
C ASP A 97 1.03 3.13 -16.37
N SER A 98 0.50 3.68 -15.27
CA SER A 98 0.70 5.08 -14.90
C SER A 98 1.96 5.31 -14.06
N ILE A 99 2.54 4.24 -13.50
CA ILE A 99 3.72 4.30 -12.63
C ILE A 99 4.96 4.63 -13.47
N THR A 100 5.72 5.64 -13.03
CA THR A 100 6.94 6.09 -13.71
C THR A 100 8.21 5.80 -12.92
N ASP A 101 8.11 5.60 -11.60
CA ASP A 101 9.26 5.27 -10.74
C ASP A 101 8.79 4.55 -9.47
N VAL A 102 9.55 3.52 -9.07
CA VAL A 102 9.32 2.71 -7.86
C VAL A 102 10.67 2.51 -7.17
N LYS A 103 10.80 3.01 -5.94
CA LYS A 103 12.08 2.93 -5.22
C LYS A 103 11.93 2.97 -3.71
N SER A 104 12.99 2.59 -3.02
CA SER A 104 13.16 2.84 -1.60
C SER A 104 13.69 4.26 -1.39
N VAL A 105 13.13 5.00 -0.44
CA VAL A 105 13.62 6.32 -0.02
C VAL A 105 13.78 6.36 1.48
N THR A 106 14.97 6.70 1.94
CA THR A 106 15.26 6.87 3.37
C THR A 106 14.91 8.28 3.83
N ALA A 107 14.03 8.40 4.83
CA ALA A 107 13.73 9.64 5.52
C ALA A 107 13.78 9.42 7.03
N ARG A 108 14.52 10.26 7.76
CA ARG A 108 14.69 10.15 9.24
C ARG A 108 15.11 8.73 9.70
N LYS A 109 16.03 8.08 8.96
CA LYS A 109 16.53 6.71 9.22
C LYS A 109 15.48 5.59 9.05
N VAL A 110 14.43 5.84 8.28
CA VAL A 110 13.39 4.88 7.94
C VAL A 110 13.27 4.81 6.43
N ASP A 111 13.23 3.60 5.89
CA ASP A 111 13.02 3.34 4.48
C ASP A 111 11.53 3.23 4.15
N PHE A 112 11.11 4.01 3.16
CA PHE A 112 9.75 4.02 2.62
C PHE A 112 9.76 3.52 1.19
N LEU A 113 8.73 2.75 0.82
CA LEU A 113 8.45 2.46 -0.58
C LEU A 113 7.78 3.68 -1.20
N ARG A 114 8.47 4.34 -2.12
CA ARG A 114 7.93 5.48 -2.87
C ARG A 114 7.47 5.03 -4.25
N ILE A 115 6.23 5.39 -4.57
CA ILE A 115 5.62 5.21 -5.88
C ILE A 115 5.40 6.57 -6.50
N THR A 116 5.99 6.79 -7.67
CA THR A 116 5.74 7.97 -8.51
C THR A 116 4.94 7.56 -9.72
N PHE A 117 3.86 8.27 -10.01
CA PHE A 117 2.96 7.96 -11.12
C PHE A 117 2.35 9.23 -11.72
N ARG A 118 1.79 9.10 -12.93
CA ARG A 118 1.11 10.20 -13.62
C ARG A 118 -0.40 10.05 -13.51
N GLU A 119 -1.05 11.12 -13.06
CA GLU A 119 -2.51 11.20 -13.06
C GLU A 119 -2.93 12.57 -13.58
N LYS A 120 -3.80 12.59 -14.60
CA LYS A 120 -4.28 13.83 -15.26
C LYS A 120 -3.12 14.77 -15.66
N GLY A 121 -2.04 14.20 -16.18
CA GLY A 121 -0.85 14.95 -16.64
C GLY A 121 0.06 15.48 -15.51
N LYS A 122 -0.24 15.20 -14.24
CA LYS A 122 0.57 15.62 -13.10
C LYS A 122 1.32 14.43 -12.50
N GLU A 123 2.55 14.68 -12.07
CA GLU A 123 3.32 13.71 -11.28
C GLU A 123 2.82 13.69 -9.84
N ILE A 124 2.55 12.48 -9.33
CA ILE A 124 2.03 12.23 -8.00
C ILE A 124 2.94 11.24 -7.31
N LYS A 125 3.16 11.44 -6.01
CA LYS A 125 4.05 10.60 -5.19
C LYS A 125 3.35 10.15 -3.94
N TYR A 126 3.28 8.84 -3.74
CA TYR A 126 2.83 8.21 -2.50
C TYR A 126 3.99 7.44 -1.87
N GLU A 127 4.02 7.43 -0.55
CA GLU A 127 4.98 6.66 0.23
C GLU A 127 4.25 5.68 1.15
N PHE A 128 4.87 4.52 1.32
CA PHE A 128 4.37 3.45 2.16
C PHE A 128 5.43 3.05 3.17
N GLY A 129 5.03 2.97 4.43
CA GLY A 129 5.86 2.55 5.55
C GLY A 129 5.09 1.61 6.47
N ILE A 130 5.77 1.01 7.45
CA ILE A 130 5.11 0.20 8.49
C ILE A 130 5.29 0.90 9.81
N THR A 131 4.20 1.12 10.54
CA THR A 131 4.27 1.73 11.87
C THR A 131 4.57 0.69 12.93
N LYS A 132 5.60 0.93 13.74
CA LYS A 132 5.91 0.15 14.94
C LYS A 132 5.02 0.56 16.11
N THR A 133 4.71 1.85 16.22
CA THR A 133 3.87 2.41 17.30
C THR A 133 3.10 3.61 16.77
N VAL A 134 1.83 3.70 17.16
CA VAL A 134 0.92 4.81 16.82
C VAL A 134 0.41 5.46 18.11
N THR A 135 0.29 6.78 18.12
CA THR A 135 -0.40 7.48 19.22
C THR A 135 -1.88 7.11 19.27
N THR A 136 -2.49 7.14 20.44
CA THR A 136 -3.93 6.92 20.62
C THR A 136 -4.75 8.19 20.78
N TYR A 137 -4.15 9.38 20.96
CA TYR A 137 -4.88 10.65 21.16
C TYR A 137 -4.07 11.91 20.77
N PRO A 138 -4.69 13.03 20.32
CA PRO A 138 -6.07 13.16 19.81
C PRO A 138 -6.23 12.68 18.35
N TYR A 139 -5.13 12.38 17.66
CA TYR A 139 -5.12 11.76 16.33
C TYR A 139 -4.09 10.64 16.29
N ARG A 140 -4.45 9.50 15.68
CA ARG A 140 -3.52 8.39 15.43
C ARG A 140 -2.43 8.87 14.47
N GLN A 141 -1.21 9.02 14.98
CA GLN A 141 -0.04 9.39 14.20
C GLN A 141 1.08 8.37 14.44
N PRO A 142 1.88 8.08 13.42
CA PRO A 142 3.02 7.18 13.56
C PRO A 142 4.08 7.85 14.42
N LEU A 143 4.39 7.24 15.57
CA LEU A 143 5.51 7.70 16.41
C LEU A 143 6.83 7.15 15.89
N VAL A 144 6.79 5.88 15.49
CA VAL A 144 7.97 5.14 15.05
C VAL A 144 7.56 4.27 13.88
N PHE A 145 8.32 4.36 12.80
CA PHE A 145 8.24 3.42 11.70
C PHE A 145 9.27 2.31 11.89
N LYS A 146 8.95 1.11 11.42
CA LYS A 146 9.91 0.02 11.28
C LYS A 146 10.74 0.30 10.03
N ASN A 147 12.06 0.17 10.13
CA ASN A 147 12.90 0.18 8.94
C ASN A 147 12.76 -1.16 8.21
N LEU A 148 12.56 -1.12 6.90
CA LEU A 148 12.22 -2.30 6.13
C LEU A 148 12.84 -2.23 4.74
N ASP A 149 13.47 -3.32 4.34
CA ASP A 149 13.94 -3.53 2.98
C ASP A 149 12.75 -3.84 2.06
N TRP A 150 12.52 -2.92 1.12
CA TRP A 150 11.46 -2.94 0.13
C TRP A 150 11.86 -3.59 -1.20
N SER A 151 13.10 -4.08 -1.33
CA SER A 151 13.66 -4.58 -2.59
C SER A 151 12.78 -5.62 -3.29
N LEU A 152 12.19 -6.55 -2.53
CA LEU A 152 11.28 -7.57 -3.07
C LEU A 152 10.02 -6.96 -3.67
N TRP A 153 9.40 -6.00 -2.98
CA TRP A 153 8.21 -5.32 -3.48
C TRP A 153 8.51 -4.42 -4.67
N ILE A 154 9.64 -3.72 -4.66
CA ILE A 154 10.11 -2.94 -5.81
C ILE A 154 10.26 -3.85 -7.03
N GLY A 155 10.99 -4.96 -6.89
CA GLY A 155 11.20 -5.93 -7.97
C GLY A 155 9.89 -6.51 -8.50
N LEU A 156 8.96 -6.87 -7.60
CA LEU A 156 7.66 -7.40 -7.99
C LEU A 156 6.81 -6.37 -8.74
N ILE A 157 6.67 -5.14 -8.24
CA ILE A 157 5.90 -4.09 -8.91
C ILE A 157 6.50 -3.82 -10.29
N VAL A 158 7.82 -3.65 -10.39
CA VAL A 158 8.52 -3.42 -11.66
C VAL A 158 8.31 -4.57 -12.64
N SER A 159 8.25 -5.82 -12.18
CA SER A 159 7.95 -6.98 -13.05
C SER A 159 6.52 -6.99 -13.60
N GLN A 160 5.57 -6.34 -12.91
CA GLN A 160 4.16 -6.25 -13.33
C GLN A 160 3.88 -4.98 -14.16
N MET A 161 4.77 -3.98 -14.10
CA MET A 161 4.73 -2.84 -15.00
C MET A 161 4.98 -3.34 -16.43
N LYS A 162 4.02 -3.13 -17.33
CA LYS A 162 4.16 -3.50 -18.73
C LYS A 162 5.34 -2.75 -19.35
N LYS A 163 6.19 -3.47 -20.09
CA LYS A 163 7.10 -2.85 -21.06
C LYS A 163 6.32 -2.33 -22.27
#